data_AF-A0A537S6N9-F1
#
_entry.id   AF-A0A537S6N9-F1
#
_cell.length_a   1.000
_cell.length_b   1.000
_cell.length_c   1.000
_cell.angle_alpha   90.00
_cell.angle_beta   90.00
_cell.angle_gamma   90.00
#
_symmetry.space_group_name_H-M   'P 1'
#
loop_
_entity.id
_entity.type
_entity.pdbx_description
1 polymer ?
#
loop_
_entity_poly.entity_id
_entity_poly.type
_entity_poly.pdbx_seq_one_letter_code
_entity_poly.pdbx_strand_id
1 'polypeptide(L)' 'MKARVLIESASLGPDDLRIAFQAFDGAWGQIAPSYTTPNDIEAARMRLATLVLSLIGDTKDASEIQAIAMQEMSKGGRR' A
#
# COMPACT_ATOMS: atom_id res chain seq x y z
N MET A 1 -8.49 11.08 0.84
CA MET A 1 -7.45 10.31 0.10
C MET A 1 -8.12 9.13 -0.59
N LYS A 2 -8.06 9.01 -1.92
CA LYS A 2 -8.70 7.89 -2.64
C LYS A 2 -8.17 6.52 -2.21
N ALA A 3 -6.88 6.41 -1.92
CA ALA A 3 -6.25 5.17 -1.47
C ALA A 3 -6.79 4.65 -0.13
N ARG A 4 -7.09 5.54 0.83
CA ARG A 4 -7.70 5.14 2.11
C ARG A 4 -9.14 4.68 1.92
N VAL A 5 -9.92 5.41 1.11
CA VAL A 5 -11.29 5.01 0.74
C VAL A 5 -11.30 3.64 0.06
N LEU A 6 -10.29 3.33 -0.77
CA LEU A 6 -10.14 2.01 -1.39
C LEU A 6 -9.95 0.91 -0.33
N ILE A 7 -9.12 1.16 0.68
CA ILE A 7 -8.88 0.23 1.79
C ILE A 7 -10.15 0.08 2.64
N GLU A 8 -10.80 1.18 3.00
CA GLU A 8 -12.07 1.19 3.76
C GLU A 8 -13.23 0.53 3.01
N SER A 9 -13.22 0.61 1.67
CA SER A 9 -14.23 -0.03 0.82
C SER A 9 -13.95 -1.52 0.59
N ALA A 10 -12.76 -2.01 0.96
CA ALA A 10 -12.52 -3.44 0.95
C ALA A 10 -13.33 -4.07 2.08
N SER A 11 -14.09 -5.12 1.78
CA SER A 11 -14.88 -5.89 2.76
C SER A 11 -14.00 -6.72 3.69
N LEU A 12 -13.02 -6.08 4.33
CA LEU A 12 -12.04 -6.64 5.24
C LEU A 12 -12.55 -6.55 6.68
N GLY A 13 -12.14 -7.51 7.51
CA GLY A 13 -12.39 -7.43 8.94
C GLY A 13 -11.66 -6.23 9.58
N PRO A 14 -12.07 -5.78 10.77
CA PRO A 14 -11.43 -4.65 11.46
C PRO A 14 -9.93 -4.88 11.73
N ASP A 15 -9.53 -6.11 12.01
CA ASP A 15 -8.11 -6.47 12.16
C ASP A 15 -7.36 -6.43 10.84
N ASP A 16 -7.95 -6.94 9.76
CA ASP A 16 -7.35 -6.89 8.42
C ASP A 16 -7.22 -5.42 7.95
N LEU A 17 -8.23 -4.57 8.17
CA LEU A 17 -8.12 -3.14 7.89
C LEU A 17 -6.96 -2.50 8.66
N ARG A 18 -6.81 -2.80 9.94
CA ARG A 18 -5.70 -2.29 10.76
C ARG A 18 -4.34 -2.71 10.20
N ILE A 19 -4.20 -3.99 9.82
CA ILE A 19 -2.98 -4.56 9.23
C ILE A 19 -2.69 -3.91 7.88
N ALA A 20 -3.70 -3.72 7.03
CA ALA A 20 -3.60 -3.03 5.75
C ALA A 20 -3.11 -1.59 5.93
N PHE A 21 -3.72 -0.85 6.85
CA PHE A 21 -3.32 0.53 7.12
C PHE A 21 -1.90 0.62 7.67
N GLN A 22 -1.51 -0.29 8.56
CA GLN A 22 -0.17 -0.33 9.13
C GLN A 22 0.89 -0.62 8.05
N ALA A 23 0.66 -1.63 7.20
CA ALA A 23 1.56 -1.95 6.10
C ALA A 23 1.63 -0.83 5.06
N PHE A 24 0.48 -0.22 4.74
CA PHE A 24 0.40 0.92 3.83
C PHE A 24 1.20 2.11 4.35
N ASP A 25 1.02 2.50 5.61
CA ASP A 25 1.68 3.68 6.17
C ASP A 25 3.19 3.44 6.32
N GLY A 26 3.60 2.25 6.76
CA GLY A 26 5.01 1.86 6.87
C GLY A 26 5.74 1.79 5.52
N ALA A 27 5.09 1.29 4.47
CA ALA A 27 5.65 1.32 3.11
C ALA A 27 5.65 2.74 2.55
N TRP A 28 4.54 3.48 2.71
CA TRP A 28 4.40 4.84 2.23
C TRP A 28 5.45 5.77 2.84
N GLY A 29 5.73 5.67 4.14
CA GLY A 29 6.76 6.49 4.81
C GLY A 29 8.16 6.35 4.21
N GLN A 30 8.48 5.18 3.63
CA GLN A 30 9.78 4.93 3.00
C GLN A 30 9.83 5.38 1.55
N ILE A 31 8.74 5.24 0.79
CA ILE A 31 8.70 5.58 -0.63
C ILE A 31 8.21 7.01 -0.91
N ALA A 32 7.48 7.63 0.02
CA ALA A 32 7.01 9.01 -0.07
C ALA A 32 8.10 10.02 -0.47
N PRO A 33 9.33 9.98 0.08
CA PRO A 33 10.39 10.92 -0.33
C PRO A 33 10.79 10.79 -1.81
N SER A 34 10.52 9.66 -2.46
CA SER A 34 10.81 9.45 -3.90
C SER A 34 9.77 10.08 -4.83
N TYR A 35 8.60 10.48 -4.31
CA TYR A 35 7.53 11.09 -5.10
C TYR A 35 7.40 12.58 -4.77
N THR A 36 7.70 13.44 -5.75
CA THR A 36 7.68 14.90 -5.59
C THR A 36 6.45 15.55 -6.22
N THR A 37 5.90 14.95 -7.29
CA THR A 37 4.72 15.45 -7.98
C THR A 37 3.43 14.95 -7.33
N PRO A 38 2.41 15.80 -7.13
CA PRO A 38 1.14 15.39 -6.55
C PRO A 38 0.42 14.30 -7.36
N ASN A 39 0.59 14.29 -8.68
CA ASN A 39 0.04 13.27 -9.56
C ASN A 39 0.69 11.89 -9.34
N ASP A 40 2.02 11.84 -9.24
CA ASP A 40 2.77 10.63 -8.90
C ASP A 40 2.47 10.13 -7.49
N ILE A 41 2.33 11.05 -6.53
CA ILE A 41 1.96 10.72 -5.16
C ILE A 41 0.59 10.02 -5.13
N GLU A 42 -0.41 10.56 -5.83
CA GLU A 42 -1.74 9.95 -5.85
C GLU A 42 -1.72 8.58 -6.57
N ALA A 43 -1.02 8.49 -7.72
CA ALA A 43 -0.87 7.24 -8.46
C ALA A 43 -0.15 6.16 -7.65
N ALA A 44 0.95 6.50 -6.99
CA ALA A 44 1.70 5.60 -6.14
C ALA A 44 0.89 5.17 -4.91
N ARG A 45 0.17 6.09 -4.25
CA ARG A 45 -0.73 5.72 -3.15
C ARG A 45 -1.82 4.74 -3.60
N MET A 46 -2.42 4.96 -4.77
CA MET A 46 -3.43 4.02 -5.28
C MET A 46 -2.82 2.64 -5.57
N ARG A 47 -1.65 2.58 -6.21
CA ARG A 47 -0.94 1.30 -6.44
C ARG A 47 -0.60 0.60 -5.12
N LEU A 48 -0.13 1.34 -4.13
CA LEU A 48 0.23 0.78 -2.82
C LEU A 48 -1.00 0.19 -2.12
N ALA A 49 -2.11 0.91 -2.12
CA ALA A 49 -3.36 0.42 -1.53
C ALA A 49 -3.86 -0.85 -2.23
N THR A 50 -3.84 -0.89 -3.56
CA THR A 50 -4.22 -2.10 -4.30
C THR A 50 -3.30 -3.29 -4.00
N LEU A 51 -1.99 -3.07 -3.92
CA LEU A 51 -1.03 -4.12 -3.55
C LEU A 51 -1.29 -4.66 -2.15
N VAL A 52 -1.44 -3.77 -1.17
CA VAL A 52 -1.74 -4.13 0.22
C VAL A 52 -3.03 -4.94 0.31
N LEU A 53 -4.10 -4.52 -0.39
CA LEU A 53 -5.37 -5.24 -0.42
C LEU A 53 -5.27 -6.61 -1.10
N SER A 54 -4.46 -6.72 -2.15
CA SER A 54 -4.25 -8.01 -2.81
C SER A 54 -3.45 -8.98 -1.94
N LEU A 55 -2.50 -8.47 -1.15
CA LEU A 55 -1.64 -9.27 -0.28
C LEU A 55 -2.35 -9.71 0.99
N ILE A 56 -3.29 -8.91 1.51
CA ILE A 56 -3.97 -9.24 2.77
C ILE A 56 -4.87 -10.48 2.66
N GLY A 57 -5.30 -10.81 1.44
CA GLY A 57 -6.01 -12.05 1.16
C GLY A 57 -5.13 -13.30 1.24
N ASP A 58 -3.81 -13.14 1.11
CA ASP A 58 -2.82 -14.23 1.08
C ASP A 58 -2.02 -14.31 2.40
N THR A 59 -1.55 -13.16 2.90
CA THR A 59 -0.76 -13.02 4.11
C THR A 59 -1.35 -11.94 5.01
N LYS A 60 -1.60 -12.27 6.29
CA LYS A 60 -2.11 -11.33 7.30
C LYS A 60 -0.99 -10.69 8.11
N ASP A 61 0.23 -10.69 7.61
CA ASP A 61 1.37 -10.11 8.31
C ASP A 61 1.74 -8.73 7.75
N ALA A 62 1.54 -7.68 8.55
CA ALA A 62 1.79 -6.30 8.12
C ALA A 62 3.23 -6.09 7.63
N SER A 63 4.20 -6.78 8.26
CA SER A 63 5.62 -6.64 7.92
C SER A 63 5.93 -7.27 6.57
N GLU A 64 5.32 -8.42 6.29
CA GLU A 64 5.48 -9.14 5.04
C GLU A 64 4.79 -8.40 3.89
N ILE A 65 3.55 -7.93 4.10
CA ILE A 65 2.82 -7.10 3.15
C ILE A 65 3.64 -5.85 2.81
N GLN A 66 4.18 -5.17 3.83
CA GLN A 66 5.02 -3.98 3.63
C GLN A 66 6.24 -4.30 2.78
N ALA A 67 6.97 -5.38 3.09
CA ALA A 67 8.17 -5.78 2.36
C ALA A 67 7.86 -6.08 0.89
N ILE A 68 6.81 -6.85 0.62
CA ILE A 68 6.40 -7.20 -0.75
C ILE A 68 5.92 -5.96 -1.50
N ALA A 69 5.08 -5.12 -0.88
CA ALA A 69 4.58 -3.90 -1.50
C ALA A 69 5.70 -2.92 -1.87
N MET A 70 6.72 -2.78 -1.01
CA MET A 70 7.92 -1.99 -1.33
C MET A 70 8.74 -2.60 -2.47
N GLN A 71 8.92 -3.93 -2.49
CA GLN A 71 9.62 -4.59 -3.59
C GLN A 71 8.90 -4.38 -4.93
N GLU A 72 7.58 -4.51 -4.97
CA GLU A 72 6.79 -4.29 -6.17
C GLU A 72 6.83 -2.82 -6.63
N MET A 73 6.77 -1.87 -5.69
CA MET A 73 6.93 -0.44 -5.99
C MET A 73 8.32 -0.11 -6.54
N SER A 74 9.36 -0.77 -6.04
CA SER A 74 10.74 -0.60 -6.51
C SER A 74 10.98 -1.27 -7.88
N LYS A 75 10.34 -2.43 -8.14
CA LYS A 75 10.38 -3.09 -9.46
C LYS A 75 9.62 -2.32 -10.54
N GLY A 76 8.54 -1.64 -10.18
CA GLY A 76 7.71 -0.85 -11.10
C GLY A 76 8.36 0.41 -11.68
N GLY A 77 9.53 0.82 -11.18
CA GLY A 77 10.30 1.97 -11.67
C GLY A 77 11.30 1.66 -12.78
N ARG A 78 11.41 0.40 -13.23
CA ARG A 78 12.26 0.00 -14.36
C ARG A 78 11.42 -0.31 -15.60
N ARG A 79 10.92 0.72 -16.29
CA ARG A 79 10.54 0.62 -17.70
C ARG A 79 10.89 1.91 -18.43
#